data_AF-A0A2E4FD80-F1
#
_entry.id   AF-A0A2E4FD80-F1
#
_cell.length_a   1.000
_cell.length_b   1.000
_cell.length_c   1.000
_cell.angle_alpha   90.00
_cell.angle_beta   90.00
_cell.angle_gamma   90.00
#
_symmetry.space_group_name_H-M   'P 1'
#
loop_
_entity.id
_entity.type
_entity.pdbx_description
1 polymer ?
#
loop_
_entity_poly.entity_id
_entity_poly.type
_entity_poly.pdbx_seq_one_letter_code
_entity_poly.pdbx_strand_id
1 'polypeptide(L)'
;MDEILAAQRAEPCRYMVDTLMRERLGGFMAAMAERRPELDITNWLAEIAARDKRLDMMRRLARFDAHVWGDPGWQALEAHGVSYRGRAAHGDELTKIYAAAQVQIDIGRIYQSDIITMRVFDVLACGGFLLAEHSEALASSFELGVELVSWRTPEDLEEKVAYYLENPEEREAIAQRGLSAVRDRHRMRQRVKRIVQTATG
;
A
#
# COMPACT_ATOMS: atom_id res chain seq x y z
N MET A 1 -7.19 -22.95 -8.33
CA MET A 1 -6.65 -21.91 -7.42
C MET A 1 -5.34 -21.34 -7.96
N ASP A 2 -4.35 -22.18 -8.27
CA ASP A 2 -3.04 -21.70 -8.78
C ASP A 2 -3.14 -20.88 -10.07
N GLU A 3 -3.98 -21.29 -11.03
CA GLU A 3 -4.22 -20.52 -12.26
C GLU A 3 -4.83 -19.14 -11.99
N ILE A 4 -5.67 -19.02 -10.96
CA ILE A 4 -6.29 -17.74 -10.56
C ILE A 4 -5.21 -16.80 -10.02
N LEU A 5 -4.35 -17.32 -9.14
CA LEU A 5 -3.21 -16.56 -8.63
C LEU A 5 -2.19 -16.22 -9.72
N ALA A 6 -1.98 -17.12 -10.70
CA ALA A 6 -1.11 -16.85 -11.84
C ALA A 6 -1.66 -15.72 -12.73
N ALA A 7 -2.96 -15.75 -13.03
CA ALA A 7 -3.63 -14.67 -13.75
C ALA A 7 -3.55 -13.34 -12.96
N GLN A 8 -3.77 -13.39 -11.65
CA GLN A 8 -3.66 -12.21 -10.80
C GLN A 8 -2.24 -11.63 -10.76
N ARG A 9 -1.19 -12.47 -10.76
CA ARG A 9 0.20 -12.01 -10.84
C ARG A 9 0.52 -11.33 -12.16
N ALA A 10 -0.17 -11.68 -13.26
CA ALA A 10 0.01 -11.04 -14.55
C ALA A 10 -0.58 -9.62 -14.62
N GLU A 11 -1.61 -9.32 -13.81
CA GLU A 11 -2.19 -7.98 -13.67
C GLU A 11 -2.12 -7.50 -12.20
N PRO A 12 -0.93 -7.20 -11.66
CA PRO A 12 -0.72 -7.02 -10.21
C PRO A 12 -1.40 -5.78 -9.61
N CYS A 13 -1.87 -4.84 -10.44
CA CYS A 13 -2.55 -3.62 -10.00
C CYS A 13 -4.07 -3.65 -10.28
N ARG A 14 -4.61 -4.76 -10.81
CA ARG A 14 -6.03 -4.93 -11.08
C ARG A 14 -6.56 -6.13 -10.32
N TYR A 15 -7.56 -5.94 -9.47
CA TYR A 15 -8.13 -7.05 -8.71
C TYR A 15 -9.01 -7.94 -9.60
N MET A 16 -8.66 -9.23 -9.68
CA MET A 16 -9.32 -10.22 -10.55
C MET A 16 -9.76 -11.48 -9.81
N VAL A 17 -9.23 -11.75 -8.60
CA VAL A 17 -9.48 -13.00 -7.87
C VAL A 17 -10.98 -13.27 -7.71
N ASP A 18 -11.75 -12.29 -7.27
CA ASP A 18 -13.19 -12.43 -7.02
C ASP A 18 -13.97 -12.83 -8.29
N THR A 19 -13.71 -12.16 -9.41
CA THR A 19 -14.31 -12.49 -10.71
C THR A 19 -13.91 -13.87 -11.19
N LEU A 20 -12.61 -14.19 -11.17
CA LEU A 20 -12.09 -15.49 -11.61
C LEU A 20 -12.59 -16.65 -10.74
N MET A 21 -12.77 -16.42 -9.44
CA MET A 21 -13.35 -17.38 -8.51
C MET A 21 -14.80 -17.69 -8.87
N ARG A 22 -15.63 -16.66 -9.13
CA ARG A 22 -17.02 -16.87 -9.56
C ARG A 22 -17.11 -17.60 -10.89
N GLU A 23 -16.32 -17.21 -11.88
CA GLU A 23 -16.36 -17.77 -13.23
C GLU A 23 -15.90 -19.23 -13.28
N ARG A 24 -14.81 -19.56 -12.57
CA ARG A 24 -14.19 -20.90 -12.66
C ARG A 24 -14.68 -21.89 -11.61
N LEU A 25 -15.05 -21.40 -10.43
CA LEU A 25 -15.33 -22.21 -9.25
C LEU A 25 -16.67 -21.88 -8.59
N GLY A 26 -17.58 -21.15 -9.26
CA GLY A 26 -18.84 -20.70 -8.67
C GLY A 26 -19.69 -21.80 -8.02
N GLY A 27 -19.84 -22.96 -8.67
CA GLY A 27 -20.59 -24.09 -8.11
C GLY A 27 -19.93 -24.69 -6.86
N PHE A 28 -18.60 -24.77 -6.84
CA PHE A 28 -17.84 -25.19 -5.65
C PHE A 28 -17.98 -24.18 -4.51
N MET A 29 -17.90 -22.88 -4.82
CA MET A 29 -18.05 -21.81 -3.84
C MET A 29 -19.44 -21.80 -3.20
N ALA A 30 -20.50 -22.00 -3.99
CA ALA A 30 -21.85 -22.14 -3.48
C ALA A 30 -21.97 -23.34 -2.51
N ALA A 31 -21.45 -24.51 -2.90
CA ALA A 31 -21.46 -25.70 -2.05
C ALA A 31 -20.65 -25.53 -0.76
N MET A 32 -19.54 -24.78 -0.80
CA MET A 32 -18.74 -24.48 0.39
C MET A 32 -19.42 -23.48 1.32
N ALA A 33 -20.09 -22.46 0.78
CA ALA A 33 -20.83 -21.48 1.57
C ALA A 33 -21.96 -22.14 2.39
N GLU A 34 -22.61 -23.18 1.84
CA GLU A 34 -23.62 -23.95 2.57
C GLU A 34 -23.02 -24.86 3.66
N ARG A 35 -21.89 -25.52 3.36
CA ARG A 35 -21.30 -26.53 4.25
C ARG A 35 -20.40 -25.94 5.34
N ARG A 36 -19.71 -24.84 5.03
CA ARG A 36 -18.64 -24.22 5.83
C ARG A 36 -18.70 -22.69 5.67
N PRO A 37 -19.77 -22.02 6.11
CA PRO A 37 -19.99 -20.58 5.92
C PRO A 37 -18.92 -19.69 6.56
N GLU A 38 -18.15 -20.22 7.52
CA GLU A 38 -17.04 -19.51 8.15
C GLU A 38 -15.78 -19.40 7.27
N LEU A 39 -15.72 -20.16 6.16
CA LEU A 39 -14.57 -20.18 5.27
C LEU A 39 -14.77 -19.20 4.09
N ASP A 40 -14.11 -18.05 4.17
CA ASP A 40 -14.01 -17.13 3.03
C ASP A 40 -12.77 -17.44 2.18
N ILE A 41 -12.93 -18.42 1.30
CA ILE A 41 -11.87 -18.88 0.40
C ILE A 41 -11.43 -17.78 -0.58
N THR A 42 -12.37 -16.93 -1.03
CA THR A 42 -12.06 -15.81 -1.93
C THR A 42 -11.16 -14.81 -1.23
N ASN A 43 -11.49 -14.44 0.00
CA ASN A 43 -10.65 -13.53 0.79
C ASN A 43 -9.27 -14.11 1.10
N TRP A 44 -9.15 -15.41 1.36
CA TRP A 44 -7.84 -16.06 1.54
C TRP A 44 -6.96 -15.95 0.29
N LEU A 45 -7.54 -16.18 -0.90
CA LEU A 45 -6.81 -15.95 -2.16
C LEU A 45 -6.47 -14.48 -2.37
N ALA A 46 -7.37 -13.56 -1.99
CA ALA A 46 -7.15 -12.12 -2.11
C ALA A 46 -5.96 -11.68 -1.23
N GLU A 47 -5.80 -12.25 -0.04
CA GLU A 47 -4.63 -12.03 0.82
C GLU A 47 -3.33 -12.59 0.21
N ILE A 48 -3.38 -13.78 -0.39
CA ILE A 48 -2.22 -14.34 -1.11
C ILE A 48 -1.84 -13.45 -2.29
N ALA A 49 -2.82 -12.98 -3.06
CA ALA A 49 -2.59 -12.04 -4.15
C ALA A 49 -1.98 -10.71 -3.68
N ALA A 50 -2.50 -10.14 -2.58
CA ALA A 50 -1.97 -8.92 -1.98
C ALA A 50 -0.54 -9.10 -1.44
N ARG A 51 -0.21 -10.28 -0.92
CA ARG A 51 1.17 -10.64 -0.53
C ARG A 51 2.07 -10.74 -1.75
N ASP A 52 1.68 -11.51 -2.77
CA ASP A 52 2.48 -11.74 -3.97
C ASP A 52 2.80 -10.43 -4.69
N LYS A 53 1.81 -9.54 -4.81
CA LYS A 53 1.99 -8.18 -5.34
C LYS A 53 3.05 -7.40 -4.57
N ARG A 54 2.96 -7.37 -3.24
CA ARG A 54 3.91 -6.65 -2.38
C ARG A 54 5.34 -7.18 -2.53
N LEU A 55 5.50 -8.50 -2.61
CA LEU A 55 6.81 -9.12 -2.84
C LEU A 55 7.35 -8.75 -4.23
N ASP A 56 6.51 -8.75 -5.27
CA ASP A 56 6.91 -8.37 -6.63
C ASP A 56 7.36 -6.90 -6.69
N MET A 57 6.57 -5.97 -6.14
CA MET A 57 6.91 -4.55 -6.12
C MET A 57 8.25 -4.31 -5.39
N MET A 58 8.42 -4.89 -4.20
CA MET A 58 9.67 -4.71 -3.46
C MET A 58 10.87 -5.38 -4.13
N ARG A 59 10.67 -6.53 -4.79
CA ARG A 59 11.72 -7.18 -5.58
C ARG A 59 12.20 -6.29 -6.73
N ARG A 60 11.29 -5.62 -7.44
CA ARG A 60 11.63 -4.68 -8.51
C ARG A 60 12.45 -3.49 -8.02
N LEU A 61 12.21 -3.07 -6.78
CA LEU A 61 12.93 -1.97 -6.15
C LEU A 61 14.29 -2.37 -5.54
N ALA A 62 14.69 -3.64 -5.61
CA ALA A 62 15.92 -4.10 -4.97
C ALA A 62 17.19 -3.38 -5.45
N ARG A 63 17.21 -2.90 -6.69
CA ARG A 63 18.34 -2.13 -7.26
C ARG A 63 18.54 -0.75 -6.61
N PHE A 64 17.62 -0.29 -5.77
CA PHE A 64 17.64 1.04 -5.12
C PHE A 64 17.99 0.98 -3.63
N ASP A 65 18.74 -0.03 -3.17
CA ASP A 65 19.03 -0.28 -1.74
C ASP A 65 17.73 -0.32 -0.89
N ALA A 66 16.72 -1.05 -1.39
CA ALA A 66 15.42 -1.11 -0.74
C ALA A 66 15.52 -1.86 0.60
N HIS A 67 14.97 -1.27 1.66
CA HIS A 67 14.86 -1.88 2.98
C HIS A 67 13.39 -2.16 3.31
N VAL A 68 13.13 -3.27 4.02
CA VAL A 68 11.77 -3.65 4.41
C VAL A 68 11.71 -4.11 5.87
N TRP A 69 10.71 -3.60 6.59
CA TRP A 69 10.38 -4.01 7.96
C TRP A 69 9.02 -4.69 7.96
N GLY A 70 8.89 -5.78 8.71
CA GLY A 70 7.64 -6.53 8.81
C GLY A 70 7.81 -7.95 9.31
N ASP A 71 6.82 -8.79 8.99
CA ASP A 71 6.82 -10.21 9.31
C ASP A 71 7.97 -10.98 8.61
N PRO A 72 8.30 -12.20 9.08
CA PRO A 72 9.37 -12.99 8.47
C PRO A 72 9.18 -13.34 6.99
N GLY A 73 7.96 -13.21 6.43
CA GLY A 73 7.71 -13.47 5.02
C GLY A 73 8.50 -12.56 4.07
N TRP A 74 8.95 -11.39 4.55
CA TRP A 74 9.79 -10.48 3.78
C TRP A 74 11.23 -10.94 3.61
N GLN A 75 11.70 -11.87 4.45
CA GLN A 75 13.07 -12.39 4.39
C GLN A 75 13.40 -13.03 3.04
N ALA A 76 12.39 -13.56 2.34
CA ALA A 76 12.55 -14.11 0.99
C ALA A 76 13.13 -13.10 -0.03
N LEU A 77 12.98 -11.79 0.21
CA LEU A 77 13.49 -10.75 -0.68
C LEU A 77 15.00 -10.48 -0.52
N GLU A 78 15.65 -10.99 0.53
CA GLU A 78 17.10 -10.88 0.68
C GLU A 78 17.84 -11.55 -0.49
N ALA A 79 17.30 -12.66 -1.01
CA ALA A 79 17.80 -13.33 -2.20
C ALA A 79 17.71 -12.48 -3.48
N HIS A 80 16.99 -11.36 -3.44
CA HIS A 80 16.82 -10.42 -4.54
C HIS A 80 17.54 -9.09 -4.30
N GLY A 81 18.22 -8.90 -3.17
CA GLY A 81 18.95 -7.67 -2.83
C GLY A 81 18.17 -6.67 -1.99
N VAL A 82 16.96 -7.01 -1.51
CA VAL A 82 16.22 -6.17 -0.55
C VAL A 82 16.70 -6.49 0.86
N SER A 83 17.04 -5.47 1.64
CA SER A 83 17.47 -5.67 3.03
C SER A 83 16.27 -5.87 3.96
N TYR A 84 16.07 -7.08 4.47
CA TYR A 84 15.10 -7.32 5.53
C TYR A 84 15.64 -6.82 6.88
N ARG A 85 14.85 -6.01 7.59
CA ARG A 85 15.26 -5.34 8.84
C ARG A 85 14.53 -5.86 10.08
N GLY A 86 13.83 -6.98 9.97
CA GLY A 86 13.03 -7.53 11.07
C GLY A 86 11.68 -6.83 11.22
N ARG A 87 11.03 -7.01 12.38
CA ARG A 87 9.80 -6.30 12.73
C ARG A 87 10.16 -4.92 13.28
N ALA A 88 9.50 -3.87 12.78
CA ALA A 88 9.54 -2.56 13.44
C ALA A 88 8.60 -2.55 14.65
N ALA A 89 9.11 -2.15 15.82
CA ALA A 89 8.26 -1.86 16.97
C ALA A 89 7.46 -0.57 16.73
N HIS A 90 6.31 -0.47 17.40
CA HIS A 90 5.45 0.70 17.29
C HIS A 90 6.05 1.89 18.07
N GLY A 91 5.63 3.11 17.74
CA GLY A 91 6.11 4.33 18.40
C GLY A 91 7.37 4.90 17.75
N ASP A 92 8.38 5.23 18.55
CA ASP A 92 9.55 6.01 18.12
C ASP A 92 10.39 5.34 17.02
N GLU A 93 10.43 4.01 16.98
CA GLU A 93 11.17 3.28 15.94
C GLU A 93 10.55 3.49 14.56
N LEU A 94 9.22 3.37 14.46
CA LEU A 94 8.49 3.57 13.21
C LEU A 94 8.63 5.02 12.71
N THR A 95 8.56 6.00 13.62
CA THR A 95 8.78 7.42 13.31
C THR A 95 10.17 7.65 12.72
N LYS A 96 11.20 7.03 13.31
CA LYS A 96 12.58 7.13 12.80
C LYS A 96 12.72 6.48 11.43
N ILE A 97 12.10 5.32 11.22
CA ILE A 97 12.09 4.65 9.91
C ILE A 97 11.44 5.55 8.85
N TYR A 98 10.29 6.15 9.18
CA TYR A 98 9.57 7.04 8.26
C TYR A 98 10.34 8.31 7.93
N ALA A 99 11.07 8.87 8.88
CA ALA A 99 11.91 10.06 8.67
C ALA A 99 13.26 9.77 7.99
N ALA A 100 13.76 8.53 8.04
CA ALA A 100 15.11 8.20 7.57
C ALA A 100 15.19 7.83 6.09
N ALA A 101 14.14 7.22 5.52
CA ALA A 101 14.19 6.82 4.12
C ALA A 101 13.99 8.02 3.19
N GLN A 102 14.78 8.05 2.13
CA GLN A 102 14.66 9.05 1.07
C GLN A 102 13.30 8.97 0.36
N VAL A 103 12.82 7.75 0.09
CA VAL A 103 11.55 7.49 -0.58
C VAL A 103 10.81 6.39 0.16
N GLN A 104 9.62 6.70 0.69
CA GLN A 104 8.73 5.73 1.31
C GLN A 104 7.74 5.22 0.26
N ILE A 105 7.42 3.92 0.30
CA ILE A 105 6.48 3.29 -0.63
C ILE A 105 5.26 2.79 0.15
N ASP A 106 4.07 3.14 -0.33
CA ASP A 106 2.84 2.49 0.07
C ASP A 106 2.29 1.60 -1.04
N ILE A 107 1.96 0.36 -0.67
CA ILE A 107 1.36 -0.66 -1.54
C ILE A 107 0.09 -1.14 -0.85
N GLY A 108 -1.06 -0.89 -1.48
CA GLY A 108 -2.36 -1.21 -0.93
C GLY A 108 -2.68 -2.70 -0.99
N ARG A 109 -3.70 -3.11 -0.24
CA ARG A 109 -4.33 -4.41 -0.51
C ARG A 109 -5.10 -4.29 -1.81
N ILE A 110 -4.77 -5.14 -2.78
CA ILE A 110 -5.32 -5.05 -4.15
C ILE A 110 -6.86 -5.12 -4.18
N TYR A 111 -7.48 -5.80 -3.21
CA TYR A 111 -8.92 -5.96 -3.10
C TYR A 111 -9.61 -4.84 -2.27
N GLN A 112 -8.86 -3.85 -1.77
CA GLN A 112 -9.33 -2.68 -1.01
C GLN A 112 -8.92 -1.39 -1.72
N SER A 113 -9.25 -1.28 -3.01
CA SER A 113 -8.80 -0.18 -3.88
C SER A 113 -9.40 1.20 -3.53
N ASP A 114 -10.37 1.26 -2.62
CA ASP A 114 -11.06 2.45 -2.16
C ASP A 114 -10.60 2.93 -0.77
N ILE A 115 -9.57 2.29 -0.20
CA ILE A 115 -9.07 2.59 1.15
C ILE A 115 -7.71 3.28 1.08
N ILE A 116 -7.56 4.39 1.82
CA ILE A 116 -6.26 5.00 2.10
C ILE A 116 -5.64 4.27 3.29
N THR A 117 -4.44 3.73 3.11
CA THR A 117 -3.73 3.05 4.20
C THR A 117 -3.31 4.04 5.29
N MET A 118 -3.21 3.56 6.53
CA MET A 118 -2.70 4.39 7.64
C MET A 118 -1.26 4.86 7.39
N ARG A 119 -0.46 4.09 6.65
CA ARG A 119 0.91 4.43 6.27
C ARG A 119 1.00 5.78 5.57
N VAL A 120 0.00 6.12 4.74
CA VAL A 120 -0.05 7.43 4.07
C VAL A 120 -0.02 8.56 5.11
N PHE A 121 -0.86 8.47 6.13
CA PHE A 121 -0.91 9.51 7.16
C PHE A 121 0.32 9.49 8.06
N ASP A 122 0.81 8.31 8.43
CA ASP A 122 1.95 8.17 9.34
C ASP A 122 3.24 8.71 8.73
N VAL A 123 3.53 8.38 7.46
CA VAL A 123 4.72 8.86 6.75
C VAL A 123 4.67 10.38 6.59
N LEU A 124 3.55 10.92 6.11
CA LEU A 124 3.40 12.35 5.90
C LEU A 124 3.46 13.13 7.23
N ALA A 125 2.90 12.58 8.31
CA ALA A 125 2.99 13.20 9.65
C ALA A 125 4.43 13.26 10.18
N CYS A 126 5.30 12.36 9.73
CA CYS A 126 6.73 12.35 10.03
C CYS A 126 7.55 13.25 9.08
N GLY A 127 6.93 13.86 8.07
CA GLY A 127 7.61 14.66 7.06
C GLY A 127 8.37 13.82 6.02
N GLY A 128 8.03 12.55 5.87
CA GLY A 128 8.62 11.69 4.84
C GLY A 128 7.99 11.92 3.46
N PHE A 129 8.80 11.78 2.41
CA PHE A 129 8.29 11.73 1.04
C PHE A 129 7.68 10.36 0.74
N LEU A 130 6.48 10.35 0.18
CA LEU A 130 5.70 9.14 -0.06
C LEU A 130 5.31 8.97 -1.53
N LEU A 131 5.61 7.78 -2.08
CA LEU A 131 5.02 7.22 -3.28
C LEU A 131 3.94 6.22 -2.88
N ALA A 132 2.67 6.60 -3.03
CA ALA A 132 1.53 5.77 -2.65
C ALA A 132 0.84 5.14 -3.87
N GLU A 133 0.34 3.92 -3.71
CA GLU A 133 -0.47 3.32 -4.76
C GLU A 133 -1.72 4.17 -5.02
N HIS A 134 -2.01 4.42 -6.30
CA HIS A 134 -3.12 5.25 -6.67
C HIS A 134 -4.48 4.64 -6.27
N SER A 135 -5.34 5.47 -5.68
CA SER A 135 -6.77 5.21 -5.51
C SER A 135 -7.55 6.51 -5.64
N GLU A 136 -8.83 6.39 -6.01
CA GLU A 136 -9.74 7.55 -6.06
C GLU A 136 -9.90 8.20 -4.68
N ALA A 137 -9.86 7.40 -3.60
CA ALA A 137 -9.90 7.91 -2.23
C ALA A 137 -8.67 8.77 -1.91
N LEU A 138 -7.47 8.33 -2.33
CA LEU A 138 -6.23 9.09 -2.19
C LEU A 138 -6.30 10.40 -2.97
N ALA A 139 -6.71 10.33 -4.25
CA ALA A 139 -6.86 11.50 -5.13
C ALA A 139 -7.90 12.51 -4.61
N SER A 140 -8.93 12.04 -3.92
CA SER A 140 -9.96 12.89 -3.31
C SER A 140 -9.51 13.53 -1.99
N SER A 141 -8.47 13.00 -1.36
CA SER A 141 -8.00 13.46 -0.04
C SER A 141 -6.76 14.34 -0.11
N PHE A 142 -5.95 14.19 -1.15
CA PHE A 142 -4.67 14.87 -1.33
C PHE A 142 -4.49 15.38 -2.76
N GLU A 143 -3.73 16.46 -2.91
CA GLU A 143 -3.30 16.96 -4.21
C GLU A 143 -2.08 16.16 -4.70
N LEU A 144 -2.33 15.23 -5.62
CA LEU A 144 -1.31 14.31 -6.16
C LEU A 144 -0.25 15.07 -6.97
N GLY A 145 1.03 14.76 -6.73
CA GLY A 145 2.18 15.46 -7.30
C GLY A 145 2.60 16.71 -6.51
N VAL A 146 1.77 17.16 -5.56
CA VAL A 146 2.02 18.37 -4.78
C VAL A 146 2.23 18.07 -3.30
N GLU A 147 1.37 17.22 -2.72
CA GLU A 147 1.41 16.84 -1.30
C GLU A 147 1.93 15.42 -1.07
N LEU A 148 1.77 14.55 -2.05
CA LEU A 148 2.35 13.21 -2.14
C LEU A 148 2.35 12.80 -3.61
N VAL A 149 3.12 11.77 -3.97
CA VAL A 149 3.12 11.24 -5.33
C VAL A 149 2.38 9.91 -5.35
N SER A 150 1.59 9.67 -6.40
CA SER A 150 0.93 8.37 -6.61
C SER A 150 1.54 7.60 -7.77
N TRP A 151 1.52 6.28 -7.71
CA TRP A 151 1.91 5.37 -8.79
C TRP A 151 0.77 4.43 -9.18
N ARG A 152 0.74 3.98 -10.44
CA ARG A 152 -0.37 3.16 -11.00
C ARG A 152 0.03 1.79 -11.51
N THR A 153 1.28 1.62 -11.93
CA THR A 153 1.81 0.36 -12.47
C THR A 153 3.17 0.05 -11.84
N PRO A 154 3.65 -1.20 -11.93
CA PRO A 154 4.99 -1.55 -11.45
C PRO A 154 6.09 -0.71 -12.12
N GLU A 155 5.96 -0.46 -13.42
CA GLU A 155 6.91 0.33 -14.20
C GLU A 155 6.90 1.80 -13.77
N ASP A 156 5.71 2.37 -13.56
CA ASP A 156 5.53 3.74 -13.05
C ASP A 156 6.12 3.91 -11.64
N LEU A 157 5.99 2.89 -10.78
CA LEU A 157 6.63 2.85 -9.47
C LEU A 157 8.16 2.89 -9.59
N GLU A 158 8.74 2.02 -10.42
CA GLU A 158 10.19 1.97 -10.63
C GLU A 158 10.76 3.28 -11.20
N GLU A 159 10.09 3.85 -12.20
CA GLU A 159 10.47 5.11 -12.84
C GLU A 159 10.42 6.28 -11.85
N LYS A 160 9.34 6.38 -11.05
CA LYS A 160 9.21 7.44 -10.04
C LYS A 160 10.21 7.29 -8.91
N VAL A 161 10.51 6.06 -8.47
CA VAL A 161 11.57 5.84 -7.48
C VAL A 161 12.91 6.34 -8.02
N ALA A 162 13.29 5.96 -9.23
CA ALA A 162 14.53 6.43 -9.85
C ALA A 162 14.55 7.97 -9.94
N TYR A 163 13.48 8.56 -10.46
CA TYR A 163 13.36 10.02 -10.61
C TYR A 163 13.51 10.77 -9.29
N TYR A 164 12.75 10.40 -8.25
CA TYR A 164 12.76 11.12 -6.98
C TYR A 164 14.01 10.84 -6.12
N LEU A 165 14.78 9.78 -6.43
CA LEU A 165 16.12 9.62 -5.86
C LEU A 165 17.11 10.66 -6.42
N GLU A 166 16.96 11.05 -7.68
CA GLU A 166 17.81 12.04 -8.36
C GLU A 166 17.35 13.49 -8.16
N ASN A 167 16.11 13.72 -7.68
CA ASN A 167 15.50 15.04 -7.51
C ASN A 167 15.18 15.38 -6.04
N PRO A 168 16.19 15.56 -5.17
CA PRO A 168 15.98 15.72 -3.72
C PRO A 168 15.25 17.01 -3.33
N GLU A 169 15.42 18.11 -4.06
CA GLU A 169 14.75 19.39 -3.75
C GLU A 169 13.24 19.31 -3.97
N GLU A 170 12.82 18.76 -5.12
CA GLU A 170 11.40 18.54 -5.41
C GLU A 170 10.79 17.57 -4.40
N ARG A 171 11.51 16.48 -4.10
CA ARG A 171 11.10 15.48 -3.12
C ARG A 171 10.83 16.09 -1.75
N GLU A 172 11.76 16.92 -1.26
CA GLU A 172 11.62 17.61 0.03
C GLU A 172 10.46 18.61 0.01
N ALA A 173 10.30 19.36 -1.07
CA ALA A 173 9.18 20.31 -1.22
C ALA A 173 7.82 19.60 -1.16
N ILE A 174 7.69 18.43 -1.80
CA ILE A 174 6.47 17.60 -1.73
C ILE A 174 6.26 17.08 -0.31
N ALA A 175 7.30 16.55 0.35
CA ALA A 175 7.20 16.04 1.71
C ALA A 175 6.71 17.10 2.71
N GLN A 176 7.22 18.33 2.62
CA GLN A 176 6.78 19.44 3.48
C GLN A 176 5.32 19.84 3.23
N ARG A 177 4.87 19.81 1.97
CA ARG A 177 3.46 20.04 1.62
C ARG A 177 2.56 18.93 2.17
N GLY A 178 2.97 17.67 2.05
CA GLY A 178 2.27 16.53 2.64
C GLY A 178 2.15 16.59 4.17
N LEU A 179 3.21 17.00 4.85
CA LEU A 179 3.20 17.24 6.29
C LEU A 179 2.18 18.31 6.69
N SER A 180 2.15 19.41 5.92
CA SER A 180 1.20 20.51 6.14
C SER A 180 -0.24 20.05 5.91
N ALA A 181 -0.50 19.32 4.83
CA ALA A 181 -1.80 18.72 4.52
C ALA A 181 -2.33 17.84 5.66
N VAL A 182 -1.51 16.94 6.20
CA VAL A 182 -1.91 16.08 7.32
C VAL A 182 -2.18 16.89 8.59
N ARG A 183 -1.33 17.88 8.89
CA ARG A 183 -1.50 18.76 10.05
C ARG A 183 -2.76 19.62 9.98
N ASP A 184 -3.17 20.04 8.79
CA ASP A 184 -4.26 21.00 8.64
C ASP A 184 -5.60 20.34 8.39
N ARG A 185 -5.62 19.20 7.68
CA ARG A 185 -6.87 18.55 7.22
C ARG A 185 -7.14 17.17 7.82
N HIS A 186 -6.12 16.47 8.32
CA HIS A 186 -6.25 15.04 8.66
C HIS A 186 -5.98 14.70 10.13
N ARG A 187 -5.94 15.69 11.03
CA ARG A 187 -5.84 15.40 12.48
C ARG A 187 -7.05 14.61 12.97
N MET A 188 -6.80 13.60 13.81
CA MET A 188 -7.87 12.79 14.41
C MET A 188 -8.94 13.64 15.11
N ARG A 189 -8.52 14.70 15.83
CA ARG A 189 -9.46 15.64 16.48
C ARG A 189 -10.45 16.28 15.50
N GLN A 190 -9.99 16.67 14.31
CA GLN A 190 -10.86 17.27 13.29
C GLN A 190 -11.81 16.22 12.69
N ARG A 191 -11.32 15.00 12.45
CA ARG A 191 -12.15 13.89 11.96
C ARG A 191 -13.24 13.51 12.96
N VAL A 192 -12.91 13.37 14.24
CA VAL A 192 -13.88 13.10 15.32
C VAL A 192 -14.93 14.22 15.39
N LYS A 193 -14.50 15.49 15.33
CA LYS A 193 -15.44 16.62 15.33
C LYS A 193 -16.44 16.53 14.17
N ARG A 194 -15.96 16.22 12.95
CA ARG A 194 -16.83 16.06 11.76
C ARG A 194 -17.82 14.90 11.95
N ILE A 195 -17.37 13.74 12.44
CA ILE A 195 -18.24 12.58 12.68
C ILE A 195 -19.35 12.96 13.67
N VAL A 196 -19.01 13.59 14.79
CA VAL A 196 -20.00 14.03 15.79
C VAL A 196 -20.99 15.01 15.17
N GLN A 197 -20.51 16.02 14.44
CA GLN A 197 -21.36 17.02 13.79
C GLN A 197 -22.33 16.40 12.77
N THR A 198 -21.88 15.43 11.97
CA THR A 198 -22.74 14.74 11.00
C THR A 198 -23.70 13.75 11.66
N ALA A 199 -23.34 13.15 12.80
CA ALA A 199 -24.21 12.21 13.51
C ALA A 199 -25.29 12.89 14.36
N THR A 200 -25.11 14.17 14.72
CA THR A 200 -26.04 14.93 15.57
C THR A 200 -26.80 16.03 14.82
N GLY A 201 -26.58 16.18 13.51
CA GLY A 201 -27.27 17.14 12.65
C GLY A 201 -28.19 16.43 11.68
#